data_AF-A0A7S0B2I6-F1
#
_entry.id   AF-A0A7S0B2I6-F1
#
_cell.length_a   1.000
_cell.length_b   1.000
_cell.length_c   1.000
_cell.angle_alpha   90.00
_cell.angle_beta   90.00
_cell.angle_gamma   90.00
#
_symmetry.space_group_name_H-M   'P 1'
#
loop_
_entity.id
_entity.type
_entity.pdbx_description
1 polymer ?
#
loop_
_entity_poly.entity_id
_entity_poly.type
_entity_poly.pdbx_seq_one_letter_code
_entity_poly.pdbx_strand_id
1 'polypeptide(L)'
;MASRSGSSIRPVVLGARLADCPGGADTVGSEGAGASKPLPLRPREIAYRIRWVLCLVALVVFQGGLLGPSVQFVVTSFFAAIHGGGDCEAEPDSEPCRRGAADLALYSGVSNGASHSVAGALALLLGSWSDALGRRPFLRAKSLAALLPLVALDLHIFAGFTLWAYLLLAPLLNAFDTAAVFLACMSDLVTEPWNRTGAFGVLLGSLLVFGAVALPFGGLLPR
;
A
#
# COMPACT_ATOMS: atom_id res chain seq x y z
N MET A 1 12.93 -2.22 54.29
CA MET A 1 12.18 -3.33 53.66
C MET A 1 11.04 -2.72 52.86
N ALA A 2 11.18 -2.62 51.54
CA ALA A 2 10.14 -2.09 50.64
C ALA A 2 9.88 -3.14 49.55
N SER A 3 8.69 -3.74 49.62
CA SER A 3 8.21 -4.79 48.71
C SER A 3 7.77 -4.18 47.39
N ARG A 4 8.43 -4.53 46.28
CA ARG A 4 8.01 -4.17 44.92
C ARG A 4 6.98 -5.18 44.43
N SER A 5 5.71 -4.75 44.39
CA SER A 5 4.60 -5.47 43.77
C SER A 5 4.78 -5.47 42.25
N GLY A 6 5.06 -6.66 41.69
CA GLY A 6 5.12 -6.88 40.24
C GLY A 6 3.73 -7.00 39.66
N SER A 7 3.28 -5.95 38.96
CA SER A 7 2.05 -5.98 38.16
C SER A 7 2.29 -6.86 36.91
N SER A 8 1.81 -8.10 36.99
CA SER A 8 1.75 -9.03 35.86
C SER A 8 0.60 -8.61 34.95
N ILE A 9 0.90 -7.79 33.95
CA ILE A 9 -0.04 -7.45 32.88
C ILE A 9 -0.17 -8.69 32.00
N ARG A 10 -1.26 -9.45 32.17
CA ARG A 10 -1.64 -10.52 31.24
C ARG A 10 -2.31 -9.88 30.02
N PRO A 11 -1.80 -10.09 28.80
CA PRO A 11 -2.48 -9.62 27.61
C PRO A 11 -3.83 -10.34 27.47
N VAL A 12 -4.89 -9.55 27.31
CA VAL A 12 -6.23 -10.02 27.01
C VAL A 12 -6.21 -10.53 25.55
N VAL A 13 -6.12 -11.85 25.40
CA VAL A 13 -6.31 -12.52 24.11
C VAL A 13 -7.82 -12.52 23.81
N LEU A 14 -8.29 -11.46 23.15
CA LEU A 14 -9.66 -11.36 22.68
C LEU A 14 -9.84 -12.33 21.49
N GLY A 15 -10.45 -13.48 21.77
CA GLY A 15 -10.73 -14.54 20.81
C GLY A 15 -11.75 -14.14 19.75
N ALA A 16 -11.29 -13.45 18.70
CA ALA A 16 -11.95 -13.50 17.42
C ALA A 16 -11.57 -14.83 16.76
N ARG A 17 -12.55 -15.73 16.56
CA ARG A 17 -12.38 -16.98 15.81
C ARG A 17 -11.92 -16.64 14.40
N LEU A 18 -10.60 -16.64 14.21
CA LEU A 18 -9.95 -16.79 12.93
C LEU A 18 -10.48 -18.07 12.31
N ALA A 19 -10.96 -17.99 11.07
CA ALA A 19 -10.92 -19.14 10.19
C ALA A 19 -9.46 -19.62 10.17
N ASP A 20 -9.24 -20.78 10.78
CA ASP A 20 -7.95 -21.44 10.94
C ASP A 20 -7.13 -21.37 9.64
N CYS A 21 -6.04 -20.61 9.67
CA CYS A 21 -4.90 -21.00 8.86
C CYS A 21 -4.33 -22.23 9.58
N PRO A 22 -4.33 -23.43 8.97
CA PRO A 22 -3.81 -24.62 9.62
C PRO A 22 -2.34 -24.36 9.94
N GLY A 23 -2.06 -24.13 11.22
CA GLY A 23 -0.70 -24.05 11.75
C GLY A 23 -0.06 -25.40 11.51
N GLY A 24 0.89 -25.45 10.58
CA GLY A 24 1.76 -26.60 10.37
C GLY A 24 2.58 -26.81 11.64
N ALA A 25 2.11 -27.72 12.50
CA ALA A 25 2.91 -28.26 13.57
C ALA A 25 4.05 -29.06 12.93
N ASP A 26 5.28 -28.67 13.25
CA ASP A 26 6.51 -29.28 12.78
C ASP A 26 6.60 -30.74 13.21
N THR A 27 6.15 -31.66 12.35
CA THR A 27 6.52 -33.07 12.45
C THR A 27 7.93 -33.23 11.88
N VAL A 28 8.91 -33.05 12.75
CA VAL A 28 10.28 -33.56 12.56
C VAL A 28 10.21 -35.08 12.63
N GLY A 29 10.17 -35.76 11.48
CA GLY A 29 10.20 -37.21 11.47
C GLY A 29 10.01 -37.87 10.11
N SER A 30 11.07 -38.56 9.69
CA SER A 30 11.14 -39.62 8.68
C SER A 30 11.59 -39.20 7.27
N GLU A 31 12.91 -39.27 7.06
CA GLU A 31 13.53 -39.54 5.76
C GLU A 31 13.06 -40.92 5.27
N GLY A 32 11.89 -40.95 4.64
CA GLY A 32 11.28 -42.14 4.07
C GLY A 32 11.03 -41.97 2.58
N ALA A 33 11.90 -42.56 1.77
CA ALA A 33 11.67 -43.07 0.41
C ALA A 33 10.88 -42.18 -0.59
N GLY A 34 11.62 -41.56 -1.51
CA GLY A 34 11.23 -41.49 -2.93
C GLY A 34 9.88 -40.85 -3.28
N ALA A 35 9.37 -39.90 -2.48
CA ALA A 35 8.19 -39.15 -2.85
C ALA A 35 8.48 -38.34 -4.12
N SER A 36 7.87 -38.75 -5.24
CA SER A 36 7.93 -38.03 -6.52
C SER A 36 7.61 -36.57 -6.28
N LYS A 37 8.50 -35.66 -6.71
CA LYS A 37 8.30 -34.22 -6.54
C LYS A 37 6.92 -33.85 -7.13
N PRO A 38 6.02 -33.23 -6.35
CA PRO A 38 4.73 -32.81 -6.85
C PRO A 38 4.93 -31.88 -8.04
N LEU A 39 4.14 -32.09 -9.09
CA LEU A 39 4.20 -31.27 -10.30
C LEU A 39 3.94 -29.79 -9.96
N PRO A 40 4.58 -28.85 -10.68
CA PRO A 40 4.35 -27.43 -10.47
C PRO A 40 2.87 -27.09 -10.68
N LEU A 41 2.31 -26.23 -9.82
CA LEU A 41 0.92 -25.80 -9.92
C LEU A 41 0.72 -24.99 -11.21
N ARG A 42 -0.47 -25.09 -11.80
CA ARG A 42 -0.79 -24.26 -12.98
C ARG A 42 -0.99 -22.80 -12.56
N PRO A 43 -0.62 -21.80 -13.38
CA PRO A 43 -0.76 -20.38 -13.04
C PRO A 43 -2.18 -19.98 -12.60
N ARG A 44 -3.21 -20.62 -13.17
CA ARG A 44 -4.62 -20.40 -12.82
C ARG A 44 -4.94 -20.79 -11.37
N GLU A 45 -4.35 -21.88 -10.88
CA GLU A 45 -4.57 -22.36 -9.50
C GLU A 45 -3.89 -21.43 -8.50
N ILE A 46 -2.68 -20.98 -8.82
CA ILE A 46 -1.95 -19.97 -8.04
C ILE A 46 -2.79 -18.70 -7.96
N ALA A 47 -3.25 -18.16 -9.10
CA ALA A 47 -4.08 -16.96 -9.16
C ALA A 47 -5.36 -17.09 -8.32
N TYR A 48 -6.01 -18.26 -8.33
CA TYR A 48 -7.20 -18.51 -7.52
C TYR A 48 -6.90 -18.49 -6.01
N ARG A 49 -5.76 -19.03 -5.58
CA ARG A 49 -5.33 -18.98 -4.17
C ARG A 49 -5.04 -17.55 -3.70
N ILE A 50 -4.40 -16.74 -4.55
CA ILE A 50 -4.05 -15.34 -4.23
C ILE A 50 -5.12 -14.32 -4.66
N ARG A 51 -6.32 -14.76 -5.05
CA ARG A 51 -7.35 -13.89 -5.67
C ARG A 51 -7.72 -12.65 -4.85
N TRP A 52 -7.76 -12.77 -3.51
CA TRP A 52 -8.10 -11.67 -2.62
C TRP A 52 -6.99 -10.62 -2.58
N VAL A 53 -5.74 -11.09 -2.64
CA VAL A 53 -4.56 -10.26 -2.71
C VAL A 53 -4.52 -9.54 -4.07
N LEU A 54 -4.80 -10.26 -5.16
CA LEU A 54 -4.92 -9.67 -6.50
C LEU A 54 -6.03 -8.63 -6.58
N CYS A 55 -7.18 -8.88 -5.95
CA CYS A 55 -8.28 -7.92 -5.89
C CYS A 55 -7.88 -6.65 -5.13
N LEU A 56 -7.18 -6.78 -4.00
CA LEU A 56 -6.68 -5.62 -3.25
C LEU A 56 -5.66 -4.82 -4.07
N VAL A 57 -4.72 -5.48 -4.74
CA VAL A 57 -3.75 -4.82 -5.63
C VAL A 57 -4.45 -4.13 -6.78
N ALA A 58 -5.43 -4.79 -7.42
CA ALA A 58 -6.23 -4.18 -8.47
C ALA A 58 -6.88 -2.89 -7.96
N LEU A 59 -7.58 -2.94 -6.83
CA LEU A 59 -8.24 -1.79 -6.24
C LEU A 59 -7.27 -0.61 -6.00
N VAL A 60 -6.10 -0.89 -5.44
CA VAL A 60 -5.06 0.14 -5.18
C VAL A 60 -4.50 0.71 -6.48
N VAL A 61 -4.23 -0.13 -7.48
CA VAL A 61 -3.72 0.31 -8.78
C VAL A 61 -4.77 1.12 -9.54
N PHE A 62 -6.04 0.72 -9.51
CA PHE A 62 -7.14 1.47 -10.10
C PHE A 62 -7.33 2.81 -9.38
N GLN A 63 -7.33 2.83 -8.05
CA GLN A 63 -7.40 4.07 -7.27
C GLN A 63 -6.28 5.04 -7.66
N GLY A 64 -5.03 4.59 -7.70
CA GLY A 64 -3.89 5.43 -8.06
C GLY A 64 -3.88 5.85 -9.53
N GLY A 65 -4.23 4.94 -10.44
CA GLY A 65 -4.24 5.19 -11.88
C GLY A 65 -5.35 6.14 -12.34
N LEU A 66 -6.53 6.05 -11.73
CA LEU A 66 -7.67 6.92 -12.04
C LEU A 66 -7.46 8.33 -11.49
N LEU A 67 -6.96 8.46 -10.26
CA LEU A 67 -6.80 9.75 -9.59
C LEU A 67 -5.50 10.48 -9.95
N GLY A 68 -4.45 9.73 -10.32
CA GLY A 68 -3.10 10.24 -10.53
C GLY A 68 -3.03 11.50 -11.39
N PRO A 69 -3.57 11.51 -12.62
CA PRO A 69 -3.53 12.68 -13.51
C PRO A 69 -4.25 13.90 -12.92
N SER A 70 -5.46 13.73 -12.40
CA SER A 70 -6.29 14.85 -11.90
C SER A 70 -5.69 15.46 -10.62
N VAL A 71 -5.14 14.64 -9.73
CA VAL A 71 -4.47 15.11 -8.52
C VAL A 71 -3.29 16.02 -8.85
N GLN A 72 -2.51 15.71 -9.89
CA GLN A 72 -1.38 16.56 -10.29
C GLN A 72 -1.82 17.96 -10.71
N PHE A 73 -2.93 18.11 -11.44
CA PHE A 73 -3.48 19.41 -11.81
C PHE A 73 -4.00 20.21 -10.62
N VAL A 74 -4.74 19.55 -9.71
CA VAL A 74 -5.26 20.20 -8.50
C VAL A 74 -4.12 20.72 -7.62
N VAL A 75 -3.11 19.89 -7.38
CA VAL A 75 -1.96 20.29 -6.55
C VAL A 75 -1.12 21.36 -7.23
N THR A 76 -0.90 21.26 -8.54
CA THR A 76 -0.14 22.28 -9.29
C THR A 76 -0.86 23.63 -9.26
N SER A 77 -2.17 23.65 -9.46
CA SER A 77 -3.00 24.88 -9.41
C SER A 77 -2.96 25.51 -8.02
N PHE A 78 -2.94 24.69 -6.95
CA PHE A 78 -2.77 25.19 -5.59
C PHE A 78 -1.43 25.90 -5.38
N PHE A 79 -0.31 25.35 -5.87
CA PHE A 79 0.98 26.02 -5.81
C PHE A 79 1.06 27.23 -6.74
N ALA A 80 0.42 27.18 -7.92
CA ALA A 80 0.35 28.30 -8.84
C ALA A 80 -0.39 29.52 -8.24
N ALA A 81 -1.42 29.27 -7.42
CA ALA A 81 -2.15 30.33 -6.71
C ALA A 81 -1.25 31.16 -5.76
N ILE A 82 -0.18 30.57 -5.22
CA ILE A 82 0.81 31.27 -4.39
C ILE A 82 1.58 32.31 -5.24
N HIS A 83 1.77 32.03 -6.53
CA HIS A 83 2.44 32.91 -7.50
C HIS A 83 1.47 33.84 -8.24
N GLY A 84 0.22 33.97 -7.76
CA GLY A 84 -0.82 34.78 -8.41
C GLY A 84 -1.44 34.14 -9.65
N GLY A 85 -1.23 32.85 -9.87
CA GLY A 85 -1.92 32.05 -10.88
C GLY A 85 -3.29 31.57 -10.42
N GLY A 86 -3.93 30.76 -11.27
CA GLY A 86 -5.22 30.14 -10.99
C GLY A 86 -5.24 28.70 -11.46
N ASP A 87 -6.27 28.37 -12.24
CA ASP A 87 -6.46 27.04 -12.79
C ASP A 87 -5.44 26.73 -13.90
N CYS A 88 -4.52 25.81 -13.60
CA CYS A 88 -3.50 25.36 -14.56
C CYS A 88 -4.03 24.39 -15.60
N GLU A 89 -5.27 23.93 -15.49
CA GLU A 89 -5.92 23.17 -16.54
C GLU A 89 -6.36 24.08 -17.70
N ALA A 90 -6.85 25.28 -17.39
CA ALA A 90 -7.29 26.26 -18.39
C ALA A 90 -6.11 26.94 -19.10
N GLU A 91 -5.05 27.32 -18.37
CA GLU A 91 -3.90 28.05 -18.91
C GLU A 91 -2.56 27.40 -18.49
N PRO A 92 -2.22 26.22 -19.06
CA PRO A 92 -1.04 25.45 -18.66
C PRO A 92 0.29 26.17 -18.97
N ASP A 93 0.29 27.05 -19.97
CA ASP A 93 1.48 27.77 -20.43
C ASP A 93 1.79 29.03 -19.59
N SER A 94 0.96 29.36 -18.60
CA SER A 94 1.16 30.52 -17.76
C SER A 94 2.42 30.38 -16.87
N GLU A 95 3.17 31.47 -16.73
CA GLU A 95 4.34 31.54 -15.86
C GLU A 95 4.08 31.09 -14.40
N PRO A 96 2.96 31.47 -13.73
CA PRO A 96 2.69 30.97 -12.38
C PRO A 96 2.47 29.45 -12.34
N CYS A 97 1.88 28.82 -13.37
CA CYS A 97 1.75 27.37 -13.43
C CYS A 97 3.09 26.67 -13.60
N ARG A 98 4.00 27.22 -14.41
CA ARG A 98 5.38 26.71 -14.52
C ARG A 98 6.14 26.77 -13.19
N ARG A 99 5.99 27.87 -12.44
CA ARG A 99 6.60 28.00 -11.09
C ARG A 99 5.95 27.08 -10.07
N GLY A 100 4.63 26.99 -10.07
CA GLY A 100 3.88 26.07 -9.22
C GLY A 100 4.27 24.61 -9.45
N ALA A 101 4.48 24.21 -10.71
CA ALA A 101 4.97 22.88 -11.05
C ALA A 101 6.39 22.62 -10.53
N ALA A 102 7.28 23.62 -10.59
CA ALA A 102 8.63 23.52 -10.02
C ALA A 102 8.60 23.37 -8.49
N ASP A 103 7.76 24.15 -7.79
CA ASP A 103 7.58 24.04 -6.34
C ASP A 103 6.98 22.69 -5.93
N LEU A 104 5.99 22.20 -6.68
CA LEU A 104 5.42 20.87 -6.49
C LEU A 104 6.47 19.78 -6.68
N ALA A 105 7.33 19.89 -7.70
CA ALA A 105 8.41 18.93 -7.92
C ALA A 105 9.41 18.92 -6.74
N LEU A 106 9.78 20.10 -6.21
CA LEU A 106 10.64 20.21 -5.03
C LEU A 106 9.97 19.63 -3.78
N TYR A 107 8.70 19.99 -3.54
CA TYR A 107 7.94 19.50 -2.39
C TYR A 107 7.78 17.99 -2.43
N SER A 108 7.34 17.43 -3.56
CA SER A 108 7.15 15.99 -3.73
C SER A 108 8.48 15.23 -3.63
N GLY A 109 9.57 15.77 -4.17
CA GLY A 109 10.91 15.20 -4.03
C GLY A 109 11.36 15.09 -2.58
N VAL A 110 11.30 16.20 -1.83
CA VAL A 110 11.72 16.25 -0.42
C VAL A 110 10.81 15.39 0.46
N SER A 111 9.49 15.54 0.33
CA SER A 111 8.51 14.83 1.15
C SER A 111 8.55 13.32 0.90
N ASN A 112 8.63 12.86 -0.35
CA ASN A 112 8.77 11.44 -0.66
C ASN A 112 10.12 10.89 -0.20
N GLY A 113 11.22 11.63 -0.40
CA GLY A 113 12.54 11.23 0.08
C GLY A 113 12.59 11.02 1.59
N ALA A 114 12.03 11.97 2.36
CA ALA A 114 11.91 11.87 3.81
C ALA A 114 11.01 10.70 4.22
N SER A 115 9.84 10.56 3.58
CA SER A 115 8.87 9.52 3.90
C SER A 115 9.42 8.12 3.64
N HIS A 116 10.10 7.89 2.51
CA HIS A 116 10.70 6.60 2.20
C HIS A 116 11.92 6.29 3.07
N SER A 117 12.66 7.31 3.51
CA SER A 117 13.74 7.12 4.48
C SER A 117 13.19 6.64 5.84
N VAL A 118 12.10 7.25 6.29
CA VAL A 118 11.37 6.81 7.50
C VAL A 118 10.75 5.43 7.28
N ALA A 119 10.16 5.17 6.11
CA ALA A 119 9.60 3.86 5.77
C ALA A 119 10.65 2.75 5.82
N GLY A 120 11.85 3.00 5.30
CA GLY A 120 12.95 2.03 5.36
C GLY A 120 13.32 1.68 6.80
N ALA A 121 13.38 2.67 7.69
CA ALA A 121 13.62 2.43 9.11
C ALA A 121 12.45 1.68 9.78
N LEU A 122 11.21 2.05 9.47
CA LEU A 122 10.01 1.43 10.02
C LEU A 122 9.75 0.03 9.48
N ALA A 123 10.19 -0.31 8.27
CA ALA A 123 9.94 -1.60 7.64
C ALA A 123 10.48 -2.78 8.47
N LEU A 124 11.65 -2.61 9.10
CA LEU A 124 12.24 -3.63 9.98
C LEU A 124 11.37 -3.88 11.22
N LEU A 125 10.87 -2.80 11.83
CA LEU A 125 9.99 -2.87 12.99
C LEU A 125 8.63 -3.44 12.61
N LEU A 126 8.08 -3.02 11.47
CA LEU A 126 6.78 -3.44 10.99
C LEU A 126 6.77 -4.94 10.63
N GLY A 127 7.87 -5.47 10.09
CA GLY A 127 8.04 -6.90 9.84
C GLY A 127 7.87 -7.72 11.11
N SER A 128 8.70 -7.46 12.12
CA SER A 128 8.63 -8.18 13.41
C SER A 128 7.29 -8.01 14.13
N TRP A 129 6.70 -6.82 14.07
CA TRP A 129 5.40 -6.57 14.68
C TRP A 129 4.25 -7.28 13.95
N SER A 130 4.34 -7.37 12.62
CA SER A 130 3.36 -8.09 11.80
C SER A 130 3.38 -9.60 12.02
N ASP A 131 4.55 -10.17 12.36
CA ASP A 131 4.65 -11.57 12.71
C ASP A 131 4.01 -11.87 14.07
N ALA A 132 4.09 -10.93 15.03
CA ALA A 132 3.52 -11.10 16.37
C ALA A 132 1.98 -10.91 16.42
N LEU A 133 1.44 -9.91 15.73
CA LEU A 133 -0.01 -9.61 15.75
C LEU A 133 -0.78 -10.25 14.57
N GLY A 134 -0.06 -10.82 13.61
CA GLY A 134 -0.60 -11.31 12.36
C GLY A 134 -0.64 -10.23 11.26
N ARG A 135 -0.56 -10.67 10.00
CA ARG A 135 -0.35 -9.78 8.83
C ARG A 135 -1.62 -9.08 8.33
N ARG A 136 -2.78 -9.70 8.52
CA ARG A 136 -4.09 -9.18 8.08
C ARG A 136 -4.49 -7.82 8.69
N PRO A 137 -4.39 -7.59 10.02
CA PRO A 137 -4.78 -6.30 10.60
C PRO A 137 -3.93 -5.13 10.06
N PHE A 138 -2.64 -5.34 9.80
CA PHE A 138 -1.77 -4.30 9.22
C PHE A 138 -2.21 -3.88 7.83
N LEU A 139 -2.52 -4.86 6.95
CA LEU A 139 -3.03 -4.56 5.62
C LEU A 139 -4.36 -3.79 5.68
N ARG A 140 -5.29 -4.20 6.57
CA ARG A 140 -6.56 -3.49 6.77
C ARG A 140 -6.36 -2.07 7.29
N ALA A 141 -5.51 -1.90 8.30
CA ALA A 141 -5.22 -0.61 8.89
C ALA A 141 -4.62 0.35 7.85
N LYS A 142 -3.67 -0.13 7.02
CA LYS A 142 -3.12 0.67 5.92
C LYS A 142 -4.15 1.01 4.87
N SER A 143 -5.00 0.07 4.47
CA SER A 143 -6.07 0.34 3.50
C SER A 143 -7.06 1.39 4.01
N LEU A 144 -7.46 1.33 5.28
CA LEU A 144 -8.32 2.35 5.90
C LEU A 144 -7.61 3.70 6.00
N ALA A 145 -6.34 3.71 6.42
CA ALA A 145 -5.56 4.93 6.53
C ALA A 145 -5.33 5.57 5.15
N ALA A 146 -5.21 4.79 4.08
CA ALA A 146 -5.09 5.28 2.71
C ALA A 146 -6.34 6.02 2.21
N LEU A 147 -7.49 5.90 2.88
CA LEU A 147 -8.68 6.69 2.58
C LEU A 147 -8.58 8.13 3.12
N LEU A 148 -7.78 8.38 4.15
CA LEU A 148 -7.64 9.71 4.75
C LEU A 148 -7.20 10.80 3.74
N PRO A 149 -6.16 10.60 2.91
CA PRO A 149 -5.76 11.60 1.92
C PRO A 149 -6.82 11.77 0.84
N LEU A 150 -7.54 10.71 0.48
CA LEU A 150 -8.65 10.80 -0.46
C LEU A 150 -9.78 11.69 0.09
N VAL A 151 -10.19 11.45 1.33
CA VAL A 151 -11.21 12.26 2.01
C VAL A 151 -10.74 13.71 2.14
N ALA A 152 -9.45 13.94 2.43
CA ALA A 152 -8.89 15.29 2.50
C ALA A 152 -8.92 16.00 1.14
N LEU A 153 -8.65 15.26 0.05
CA LEU A 153 -8.74 15.78 -1.31
C LEU A 153 -10.19 16.07 -1.71
N ASP A 154 -11.12 15.16 -1.44
CA ASP A 154 -12.56 15.37 -1.70
C ASP A 154 -13.07 16.59 -0.94
N LEU A 155 -12.66 16.77 0.32
CA LEU A 155 -13.03 17.93 1.12
C LEU A 155 -12.46 19.24 0.55
N HIS A 156 -11.26 19.21 -0.03
CA HIS A 156 -10.72 20.37 -0.75
C HIS A 156 -11.58 20.71 -1.97
N ILE A 157 -11.94 19.70 -2.78
CA ILE A 157 -12.70 19.89 -4.03
C ILE A 157 -14.14 20.37 -3.74
N PHE A 158 -14.84 19.71 -2.82
CA PHE A 158 -16.27 19.99 -2.58
C PHE A 158 -16.53 21.09 -1.56
N ALA A 159 -15.67 21.26 -0.55
CA ALA A 159 -15.88 22.21 0.54
C ALA A 159 -14.88 23.39 0.54
N GLY A 160 -13.94 23.43 -0.40
CA GLY A 160 -12.92 24.48 -0.46
C GLY A 160 -11.94 24.46 0.72
N PHE A 161 -11.79 23.30 1.39
CA PHE A 161 -10.87 23.16 2.52
C PHE A 161 -9.41 23.30 2.07
N THR A 162 -8.46 23.52 2.98
CA THR A 162 -7.06 23.73 2.57
C THR A 162 -6.40 22.43 2.07
N LEU A 163 -5.65 22.49 0.96
CA LEU A 163 -4.95 21.33 0.39
C LEU A 163 -3.78 20.83 1.26
N TRP A 164 -3.34 21.62 2.24
CA TRP A 164 -2.27 21.26 3.17
C TRP A 164 -2.53 19.95 3.92
N ALA A 165 -3.79 19.64 4.24
CA ALA A 165 -4.14 18.36 4.88
C ALA A 165 -3.76 17.17 4.00
N TYR A 166 -4.09 17.21 2.71
CA TYR A 166 -3.69 16.20 1.73
C TYR A 166 -2.17 16.11 1.60
N LEU A 167 -1.50 17.27 1.45
CA LEU A 167 -0.05 17.36 1.28
C LEU A 167 0.73 16.77 2.46
N LEU A 168 0.22 16.89 3.69
CA LEU A 168 0.86 16.30 4.88
C LEU A 168 0.49 14.83 5.10
N LEU A 169 -0.77 14.45 4.86
CA LEU A 169 -1.24 13.08 5.08
C LEU A 169 -0.66 12.09 4.08
N ALA A 170 -0.54 12.47 2.81
CA ALA A 170 0.00 11.60 1.77
C ALA A 170 1.43 11.08 2.08
N PRO A 171 2.45 11.94 2.32
CA PRO A 171 3.79 11.49 2.68
C PRO A 171 3.82 10.73 4.00
N LEU A 172 3.06 11.18 5.01
CA LEU A 172 2.97 10.48 6.30
C LEU A 172 2.49 9.03 6.12
N LEU A 173 1.50 8.80 5.26
CA LEU A 173 1.00 7.46 4.99
C LEU A 173 1.90 6.65 4.04
N ASN A 174 2.69 7.31 3.21
CA ASN A 174 3.75 6.67 2.43
C ASN A 174 4.92 6.22 3.32
N ALA A 175 5.14 6.89 4.46
CA ALA A 175 6.10 6.46 5.45
C ALA A 175 5.70 5.11 6.11
N PHE A 176 4.40 4.78 6.14
CA PHE A 176 3.91 3.48 6.57
C PHE A 176 3.87 2.47 5.43
N ASP A 177 5.05 2.06 4.96
CA ASP A 177 5.14 1.09 3.86
C ASP A 177 4.79 -0.34 4.31
N THR A 178 3.75 -0.92 3.71
CA THR A 178 3.30 -2.29 3.95
C THR A 178 3.77 -3.27 2.88
N ALA A 179 4.63 -2.87 1.94
CA ALA A 179 5.12 -3.75 0.88
C ALA A 179 5.80 -5.01 1.44
N ALA A 180 6.62 -4.87 2.48
CA ALA A 180 7.27 -6.02 3.14
C ALA A 180 6.25 -7.00 3.75
N VAL A 181 5.26 -6.48 4.50
CA VAL A 181 4.19 -7.30 5.11
C VAL A 181 3.36 -8.00 4.04
N PHE A 182 3.13 -7.33 2.91
CA PHE A 182 2.42 -7.88 1.76
C PHE A 182 3.19 -9.02 1.09
N LEU A 183 4.49 -8.85 0.82
CA LEU A 183 5.36 -9.89 0.28
C LEU A 183 5.46 -11.10 1.23
N ALA A 184 5.54 -10.82 2.53
CA ALA A 184 5.52 -11.84 3.55
C ALA A 184 4.18 -12.61 3.49
N CYS A 185 3.04 -11.90 3.48
CA CYS A 185 1.72 -12.53 3.37
C CYS A 185 1.58 -13.40 2.11
N MET A 186 2.16 -13.01 0.98
CA MET A 186 2.24 -13.82 -0.24
C MET A 186 3.04 -15.12 -0.02
N SER A 187 4.15 -15.06 0.73
CA SER A 187 4.96 -16.23 1.05
C SER A 187 4.25 -17.22 1.99
N ASP A 188 3.32 -16.75 2.83
CA ASP A 188 2.49 -17.63 3.68
C ASP A 188 1.37 -18.30 2.89
N LEU A 189 0.79 -17.60 1.91
CA LEU A 189 -0.28 -18.15 1.07
C LEU A 189 0.22 -19.24 0.12
N VAL A 190 1.50 -19.20 -0.24
CA VAL A 190 2.15 -20.17 -1.12
C VAL A 190 3.17 -20.97 -0.29
N THR A 191 2.66 -22.02 0.33
CA THR A 191 3.40 -22.95 1.19
C THR A 191 4.54 -23.64 0.45
N GLU A 192 4.35 -23.96 -0.83
CA GLU A 192 5.35 -24.68 -1.61
C GLU A 192 6.44 -23.74 -2.14
N PRO A 193 7.73 -23.94 -1.78
CA PRO A 193 8.80 -23.02 -2.15
C PRO A 193 9.02 -22.92 -3.66
N TRP A 194 8.80 -24.00 -4.41
CA TRP A 194 8.95 -24.01 -5.87
C TRP A 194 7.86 -23.22 -6.60
N ASN A 195 6.68 -23.03 -5.99
CA ASN A 195 5.58 -22.26 -6.58
C ASN A 195 5.67 -20.76 -6.26
N ARG A 196 6.49 -20.35 -5.28
CA ARG A 196 6.60 -18.95 -4.84
C ARG A 196 7.02 -18.02 -5.97
N THR A 197 8.03 -18.42 -6.76
CA THR A 197 8.50 -17.64 -7.92
C THR A 197 7.38 -17.44 -8.95
N GLY A 198 6.60 -18.48 -9.22
CA GLY A 198 5.43 -18.39 -10.11
C GLY A 198 4.36 -17.45 -9.57
N ALA A 199 4.09 -17.48 -8.26
CA ALA A 199 3.13 -16.58 -7.62
C ALA A 199 3.56 -15.11 -7.67
N PHE A 200 4.83 -14.81 -7.43
CA PHE A 200 5.37 -13.46 -7.62
C PHE A 200 5.29 -13.02 -9.08
N GLY A 201 5.56 -13.92 -10.02
CA GLY A 201 5.39 -13.65 -11.46
C GLY A 201 3.94 -13.30 -11.83
N VAL A 202 2.96 -14.06 -11.34
CA VAL A 202 1.54 -13.79 -11.56
C VAL A 202 1.13 -12.45 -10.94
N LEU A 203 1.59 -12.16 -9.72
CA LEU A 203 1.32 -10.90 -9.04
C LEU A 203 1.87 -9.69 -9.81
N LEU A 204 3.15 -9.73 -10.20
CA LEU A 204 3.79 -8.66 -10.97
C LEU A 204 3.15 -8.48 -12.35
N GLY A 205 2.89 -9.60 -13.06
CA GLY A 205 2.18 -9.56 -14.34
C GLY A 205 0.79 -8.94 -14.21
N SER A 206 0.05 -9.29 -13.16
CA SER A 206 -1.28 -8.71 -12.90
C SER A 206 -1.18 -7.21 -12.59
N LEU A 207 -0.18 -6.78 -11.82
CA LEU A 207 0.05 -5.36 -11.51
C LEU A 207 0.30 -4.54 -12.78
N LEU A 208 1.10 -5.05 -13.72
CA LEU A 208 1.34 -4.42 -15.01
C LEU A 208 0.07 -4.33 -15.85
N VAL A 209 -0.72 -5.42 -15.90
CA VAL A 209 -2.00 -5.43 -16.62
C VAL A 209 -2.98 -4.43 -16.03
N PHE A 210 -3.13 -4.40 -14.71
CA PHE A 210 -4.01 -3.43 -14.04
C PHE A 210 -3.56 -2.00 -14.29
N GLY A 211 -2.25 -1.72 -14.22
CA GLY A 211 -1.71 -0.39 -14.51
C GLY A 211 -1.95 0.04 -15.96
N ALA A 212 -1.72 -0.86 -16.92
CA ALA A 212 -1.97 -0.63 -18.34
C ALA A 212 -3.44 -0.35 -18.66
N VAL A 213 -4.38 -0.87 -17.86
CA VAL A 213 -5.82 -0.59 -18.00
C VAL A 213 -6.23 0.66 -17.23
N ALA A 214 -5.75 0.85 -15.99
CA ALA A 214 -6.18 1.92 -15.11
C ALA A 214 -5.71 3.30 -15.58
N LEU A 215 -4.46 3.43 -16.04
CA LEU A 215 -3.89 4.70 -16.48
C LEU A 215 -4.62 5.35 -17.66
N PRO A 216 -4.89 4.66 -18.79
CA PRO A 216 -5.64 5.26 -19.89
C PRO A 216 -7.08 5.57 -19.49
N PHE A 217 -7.69 4.78 -18.60
CA PHE A 217 -9.02 5.08 -18.06
C PHE A 217 -9.04 6.39 -17.26
N GLY A 218 -8.00 6.65 -16.47
CA GLY A 218 -7.82 7.93 -15.76
C GLY A 218 -7.69 9.12 -16.69
N GLY A 219 -7.07 8.93 -17.86
CA GLY A 219 -6.94 9.97 -18.88
C GLY A 219 -8.22 10.26 -19.67
N LEU A 220 -9.15 9.31 -19.75
CA LEU A 220 -10.42 9.44 -20.48
C LEU A 220 -11.56 10.02 -19.65
N LEU A 221 -11.42 10.08 -18.33
CA LEU A 221 -12.43 10.68 -17.46
C LEU A 221 -12.58 12.17 -17.78
N PRO A 222 -13.80 12.65 -18.05
CA PRO A 222 -14.05 14.07 -18.24
C PRO A 222 -13.68 14.79 -16.93
N ARG A 223 -12.92 15.87 -17.08
CA ARG A 223 -12.49 16.75 -16.00
C ARG A 223 -13.52 17.85 -15.79
#